data_AF-F7VBF7-F1
#
_entry.id   AF-F7VBF7-F1
#
_cell.length_a   1.000
_cell.length_b   1.000
_cell.length_c   1.000
_cell.angle_alpha   90.00
_cell.angle_beta   90.00
_cell.angle_gamma   90.00
#
_symmetry.space_group_name_H-M   'P 1'
#
loop_
_entity.id
_entity.type
_entity.pdbx_description
1 polymer ?
#
loop_
_entity_poly.entity_id
_entity_poly.type
_entity_poly.pdbx_seq_one_letter_code
_entity_poly.pdbx_strand_id
1 'polypeptide(L)'
;MSPANPLDLMEQVIGGLGWNFERCNLTEMAVEAPGKWCDYGLFFSWSAELGAIHFTCAFDLKAPAPQQRTLYELIGMANERIWIGHFSLDQEDGVLLFRHALLLRGAHLSVEMFEDLIDIALTECERFYPAFQFFLWGGQNPADALAAAMLDCVGEA
;
A
#
# COMPACT_ATOMS: atom_id res chain seq x y z
N MET A 1 25.10 -21.33 -2.67
CA MET A 1 24.07 -20.78 -3.58
C MET A 1 23.81 -19.37 -3.12
N SER A 2 23.88 -18.37 -4.00
CA SER A 2 23.33 -17.05 -3.66
C SER A 2 21.86 -17.22 -3.29
N PRO A 3 21.35 -16.53 -2.26
CA PRO A 3 19.91 -16.55 -1.99
C PRO A 3 19.19 -16.07 -3.25
N ALA A 4 18.12 -16.79 -3.64
CA ALA A 4 17.29 -16.40 -4.78
C ALA A 4 16.78 -14.97 -4.56
N ASN A 5 16.74 -14.16 -5.62
CA ASN A 5 16.23 -12.81 -5.51
C ASN A 5 14.72 -12.90 -5.23
N PRO A 6 14.22 -12.30 -4.13
CA PRO A 6 12.81 -12.45 -3.75
C PRO A 6 11.85 -11.86 -4.79
N LEU A 7 12.32 -10.92 -5.61
CA LEU A 7 11.51 -10.38 -6.71
C LEU A 7 11.23 -11.43 -7.80
N ASP A 8 12.05 -12.47 -7.95
CA ASP A 8 11.80 -13.54 -8.93
C ASP A 8 10.58 -14.39 -8.53
N LEU A 9 10.30 -14.49 -7.23
CA LEU A 9 9.08 -15.11 -6.72
C LEU A 9 7.89 -14.16 -6.86
N MET A 10 8.11 -12.86 -6.64
CA MET A 10 7.09 -11.84 -6.84
C MET A 10 6.60 -11.82 -8.31
N GLU A 11 7.49 -11.93 -9.29
CA GLU A 11 7.11 -12.05 -10.71
C GLU A 11 6.18 -13.24 -10.98
N GLN A 12 6.38 -14.37 -10.29
CA GLN A 12 5.49 -15.53 -10.39
C GLN A 12 4.11 -15.23 -9.80
N VAL A 13 4.06 -14.58 -8.64
CA VAL A 13 2.80 -14.17 -7.99
C VAL A 13 2.02 -13.23 -8.90
N ILE A 14 2.65 -12.14 -9.35
CA ILE A 14 2.00 -11.13 -10.17
C ILE A 14 1.62 -11.69 -11.55
N GLY A 15 2.47 -12.53 -12.15
CA GLY A 15 2.17 -13.23 -13.39
C GLY A 15 0.98 -14.19 -13.25
N GLY A 16 0.83 -14.84 -12.09
CA GLY A 16 -0.34 -15.67 -11.77
C GLY A 16 -1.65 -14.89 -11.64
N LEU A 17 -1.57 -13.64 -11.15
CA LEU A 17 -2.70 -12.70 -11.09
C LEU A 17 -3.05 -12.11 -12.46
N GLY A 18 -2.17 -12.23 -13.46
CA GLY A 18 -2.37 -11.68 -14.80
C GLY A 18 -2.24 -10.15 -14.87
N TRP A 19 -1.55 -9.53 -13.91
CA TRP A 19 -1.35 -8.08 -13.86
C TRP A 19 -0.10 -7.67 -14.62
N ASN A 20 -0.07 -6.40 -15.06
CA ASN A 20 1.09 -5.83 -15.70
C ASN A 20 2.15 -5.48 -14.65
N PHE A 21 3.40 -5.86 -14.91
CA PHE A 21 4.53 -5.50 -14.08
C PHE A 21 5.78 -5.18 -14.90
N GLU A 22 6.67 -4.40 -14.30
CA GLU A 22 7.97 -4.06 -14.84
C GLU A 22 9.05 -4.36 -13.81
N ARG A 23 10.03 -5.19 -14.18
CA ARG A 23 11.27 -5.38 -13.43
C ARG A 23 12.22 -4.22 -13.76
N CYS A 24 12.08 -3.12 -13.02
CA CYS A 24 12.84 -1.87 -13.27
C CYS A 24 14.35 -2.10 -13.20
N ASN A 25 14.81 -2.91 -12.24
CA ASN A 25 16.19 -3.36 -12.14
C ASN A 25 16.29 -4.62 -11.25
N LEU A 26 17.51 -5.00 -10.86
CA LEU A 26 17.74 -6.18 -10.02
C LEU A 26 17.10 -6.08 -8.63
N THR A 27 16.88 -4.88 -8.13
CA THR A 27 16.38 -4.61 -6.77
C THR A 27 15.00 -3.98 -6.75
N GLU A 28 14.42 -3.63 -7.89
CA GLU A 28 13.16 -2.89 -7.93
C GLU A 28 12.19 -3.47 -8.96
N MET A 29 10.91 -3.48 -8.58
CA MET A 29 9.80 -3.92 -9.44
C MET A 29 8.59 -3.03 -9.21
N ALA A 30 7.90 -2.67 -10.29
CA ALA A 30 6.65 -1.92 -10.27
C ALA A 30 5.50 -2.79 -10.83
N VAL A 31 4.30 -2.63 -10.29
CA VAL A 31 3.09 -3.36 -10.70
C VAL A 31 1.91 -2.41 -10.71
N GLU A 32 1.02 -2.58 -11.68
CA GLU A 32 -0.29 -1.95 -11.67
C GLU A 32 -1.33 -2.98 -11.21
N ALA A 33 -1.93 -2.73 -10.05
CA ALA A 33 -2.88 -3.63 -9.42
C ALA A 33 -4.30 -3.05 -9.51
N PRO A 34 -5.27 -3.74 -10.14
CA PRO A 34 -6.65 -3.27 -10.22
C PRO A 34 -7.33 -3.27 -8.85
N GLY A 35 -8.07 -2.20 -8.56
CA GLY A 35 -8.89 -2.04 -7.35
C GLY A 35 -10.34 -1.68 -7.68
N LYS A 36 -11.19 -1.61 -6.63
CA LYS A 36 -12.59 -1.15 -6.75
C LYS A 36 -12.67 0.37 -6.83
N TRP A 37 -11.79 1.10 -6.14
CA TRP A 37 -11.77 2.58 -6.18
C TRP A 37 -10.87 3.16 -7.26
N CYS A 38 -9.67 2.59 -7.44
CA CYS A 38 -8.72 2.97 -8.47
C CYS A 38 -7.77 1.81 -8.77
N ASP A 39 -6.98 1.95 -9.83
CA ASP A 39 -5.79 1.12 -10.02
C ASP A 39 -4.68 1.63 -9.08
N TYR A 40 -4.02 0.71 -8.39
CA TYR A 40 -2.96 1.00 -7.43
C TYR A 40 -1.58 0.74 -8.02
N GLY A 41 -0.64 1.65 -7.75
CA GLY A 41 0.76 1.46 -8.10
C GLY A 41 1.50 0.72 -7.00
N LEU A 42 1.87 -0.54 -7.21
CA LEU A 42 2.68 -1.30 -6.26
C LEU A 42 4.16 -1.16 -6.62
N PHE A 43 4.99 -0.89 -5.61
CA PHE A 43 6.43 -0.79 -5.74
C PHE A 43 7.11 -1.69 -4.71
N PHE A 44 8.04 -2.52 -5.19
CA PHE A 44 8.84 -3.42 -4.38
C PHE A 44 10.31 -3.06 -4.52
N SER A 45 10.99 -2.85 -3.39
CA SER A 45 12.42 -2.56 -3.34
C SER A 45 13.13 -3.58 -2.43
N TRP A 46 14.04 -4.35 -3.02
CA TRP A 46 14.82 -5.39 -2.35
C TRP A 46 16.18 -4.86 -1.90
N SER A 47 16.44 -4.92 -0.59
CA SER A 47 17.76 -4.68 -0.02
C SER A 47 18.41 -6.00 0.39
N ALA A 48 19.44 -6.42 -0.35
CA ALA A 48 20.25 -7.58 0.04
C ALA A 48 21.05 -7.35 1.32
N GLU A 49 21.44 -6.10 1.60
CA GLU A 49 22.17 -5.72 2.82
C GLU A 49 21.30 -5.89 4.07
N LEU A 50 20.06 -5.41 4.03
CA LEU A 50 19.12 -5.56 5.14
C LEU A 50 18.42 -6.92 5.13
N GLY A 51 18.47 -7.64 4.01
CA GLY A 51 17.68 -8.83 3.79
C GLY A 51 16.20 -8.53 3.89
N ALA A 52 15.74 -7.42 3.29
CA ALA A 52 14.37 -6.92 3.43
C ALA A 52 13.77 -6.46 2.11
N ILE A 53 12.46 -6.69 1.93
CA ILE A 53 11.65 -5.99 0.92
C ILE A 53 10.98 -4.79 1.59
N HIS A 54 11.14 -3.62 0.98
CA HIS A 54 10.26 -2.49 1.23
C HIS A 54 9.18 -2.47 0.15
N PHE A 55 7.93 -2.53 0.58
CA PHE A 55 6.76 -2.54 -0.26
C PHE A 55 5.97 -1.25 -0.07
N THR A 56 5.51 -0.68 -1.18
CA THR A 56 4.65 0.50 -1.22
C THR A 56 3.48 0.24 -2.15
N CYS A 57 2.28 0.64 -1.71
CA CYS A 57 1.07 0.68 -2.53
C CYS A 57 0.63 2.14 -2.62
N ALA A 58 0.63 2.70 -3.83
CA ALA A 58 0.31 4.09 -4.10
C ALA A 58 -1.15 4.23 -4.53
N PHE A 59 -1.84 5.17 -3.89
CA PHE A 59 -3.19 5.57 -4.27
C PHE A 59 -3.13 6.52 -5.47
N ASP A 60 -4.22 6.58 -6.24
CA ASP A 60 -4.49 7.72 -7.15
C ASP A 60 -5.08 8.92 -6.38
N LEU A 61 -4.49 9.24 -5.23
CA LEU A 61 -4.88 10.38 -4.39
C LEU A 61 -3.65 11.21 -4.07
N LYS A 62 -3.73 12.50 -4.40
CA LYS A 62 -2.69 13.49 -4.12
C LYS A 62 -3.22 14.57 -3.19
N ALA A 63 -2.46 14.85 -2.13
CA ALA A 63 -2.78 15.86 -1.15
C ALA A 63 -2.15 17.21 -1.52
N PRO A 64 -2.96 18.25 -1.81
CA PRO A 64 -2.47 19.60 -1.99
C PRO A 64 -1.75 20.10 -0.74
N ALA A 65 -0.68 20.89 -0.91
CA ALA A 65 0.16 21.40 0.17
C ALA A 65 -0.62 21.96 1.40
N PRO A 66 -1.72 22.73 1.23
CA PRO A 66 -2.49 23.25 2.38
C PRO A 66 -3.16 22.17 3.24
N GLN A 67 -3.45 21.00 2.67
CA GLN A 67 -4.16 19.91 3.35
C GLN A 67 -3.21 18.88 3.97
N GLN A 68 -1.95 18.82 3.54
CA GLN A 68 -1.00 17.77 3.95
C GLN A 68 -0.82 17.68 5.47
N ARG A 69 -0.73 18.81 6.17
CA ARG A 69 -0.58 18.81 7.63
C ARG A 69 -1.75 18.13 8.32
N THR A 70 -2.98 18.47 7.95
CA THR A 70 -4.19 17.90 8.55
C THR A 70 -4.42 16.46 8.08
N LEU A 71 -3.98 16.11 6.86
CA LEU A 71 -4.01 14.72 6.39
C LEU A 71 -3.18 13.79 7.28
N TYR A 72 -2.07 14.24 7.86
CA TYR A 72 -1.31 13.42 8.82
C TYR A 72 -2.11 13.02 10.06
N GLU A 73 -3.08 13.84 10.48
CA GLU A 73 -4.00 13.48 11.58
C GLU A 73 -4.89 12.31 11.16
N LEU A 74 -5.51 12.39 9.97
CA LEU A 74 -6.31 11.30 9.43
C LEU A 74 -5.48 10.02 9.22
N ILE A 75 -4.26 10.14 8.68
CA ILE A 75 -3.31 9.03 8.54
C ILE A 75 -3.02 8.39 9.91
N GLY A 76 -2.77 9.19 10.94
CA GLY A 76 -2.55 8.70 12.30
C GLY A 76 -3.75 7.89 12.82
N MET A 77 -4.96 8.42 12.67
CA MET A 77 -6.19 7.74 13.08
C MET A 77 -6.45 6.46 12.28
N ALA A 78 -6.15 6.45 10.98
CA ALA A 78 -6.25 5.26 10.14
C ALA A 78 -5.23 4.19 10.57
N ASN A 79 -3.99 4.58 10.86
CA ASN A 79 -2.92 3.68 11.29
C ASN A 79 -3.22 2.98 12.62
N GLU A 80 -3.99 3.61 13.53
CA GLU A 80 -4.44 2.96 14.76
C GLU A 80 -5.43 1.80 14.53
N ARG A 81 -5.97 1.66 13.32
CA ARG A 81 -7.03 0.70 12.96
C ARG A 81 -6.57 -0.44 12.05
N ILE A 82 -5.27 -0.51 11.75
CA ILE A 82 -4.66 -1.56 10.93
C ILE A 82 -3.59 -2.31 11.73
N TRP A 83 -3.38 -3.57 11.38
CA TRP A 83 -2.41 -4.43 12.07
C TRP A 83 -1.04 -4.44 11.40
N ILE A 84 -1.01 -4.34 10.08
CA ILE A 84 0.18 -4.55 9.26
C ILE A 84 0.35 -3.36 8.33
N GLY A 85 1.59 -2.86 8.26
CA GLY A 85 1.94 -1.70 7.45
C GLY A 85 1.52 -0.38 8.08
N HIS A 86 1.55 0.68 7.28
CA HIS A 86 1.11 2.02 7.66
C HIS A 86 0.81 2.87 6.44
N PHE A 87 -0.16 3.76 6.54
CA PHE A 87 -0.37 4.87 5.63
C PHE A 87 0.69 5.95 5.87
N SER A 88 1.10 6.60 4.79
CA SER A 88 2.08 7.68 4.76
C SER A 88 1.80 8.61 3.58
N LEU A 89 2.50 9.74 3.55
CA LEU A 89 2.45 10.67 2.43
C LEU A 89 3.84 10.75 1.80
N ASP A 90 3.91 10.64 0.49
CA ASP A 90 5.10 11.06 -0.23
C ASP A 90 5.24 12.58 -0.17
N GLN A 91 6.38 13.08 0.31
CA GLN A 91 6.55 14.53 0.54
C GLN A 91 6.82 15.31 -0.75
N GLU A 92 7.31 14.65 -1.79
CA GLU A 92 7.67 15.31 -3.05
C GLU A 92 6.40 15.58 -3.86
N ASP A 93 5.60 14.54 -4.08
CA ASP A 93 4.42 14.62 -4.96
C ASP A 93 3.07 14.68 -4.20
N GLY A 94 3.09 14.56 -2.87
CA GLY A 94 1.89 14.54 -2.04
C GLY A 94 1.03 13.29 -2.23
N VAL A 95 1.58 12.22 -2.83
CA VAL A 95 0.86 10.98 -3.10
C VAL A 95 0.62 10.25 -1.78
N LEU A 96 -0.61 9.80 -1.56
CA LEU A 96 -0.94 8.94 -0.43
C LEU A 96 -0.44 7.51 -0.70
N LEU A 97 0.18 6.91 0.31
CA LEU A 97 0.83 5.62 0.20
C LEU A 97 0.44 4.72 1.38
N PHE A 98 0.30 3.43 1.14
CA PHE A 98 0.48 2.39 2.15
C PHE A 98 1.89 1.82 2.02
N ARG A 99 2.56 1.55 3.15
CA ARG A 99 3.93 1.03 3.18
C ARG A 99 4.06 -0.13 4.17
N HIS A 100 4.83 -1.14 3.78
CA HIS A 100 5.21 -2.22 4.67
C HIS A 100 6.63 -2.70 4.36
N ALA A 101 7.36 -3.16 5.37
CA ALA A 101 8.70 -3.73 5.19
C ALA A 101 8.72 -5.15 5.75
N LEU A 102 9.20 -6.10 4.95
CA LEU A 102 9.30 -7.50 5.31
C LEU A 102 10.77 -7.89 5.44
N LEU A 103 11.15 -8.35 6.64
CA LEU A 103 12.46 -8.96 6.86
C LEU A 103 12.43 -10.42 6.39
N LEU A 104 13.31 -10.75 5.46
CA LEU A 104 13.37 -12.07 4.82
C LEU A 104 14.52 -12.93 5.36
N ARG A 105 15.42 -12.34 6.18
CA ARG A 105 16.56 -13.07 6.73
C ARG A 105 16.08 -14.17 7.68
N GLY A 106 16.31 -15.43 7.28
CA GLY A 106 15.90 -16.61 8.05
C GLY A 106 14.44 -17.00 7.84
N ALA A 107 13.69 -16.25 7.03
CA ALA A 107 12.36 -16.65 6.60
C ALA A 107 12.46 -17.68 5.46
N HIS A 108 11.49 -18.60 5.41
CA HIS A 108 11.26 -19.37 4.19
C HIS A 108 10.36 -18.54 3.28
N LEU A 109 10.92 -18.06 2.17
CA LEU A 109 10.14 -17.32 1.17
C LEU A 109 9.16 -18.28 0.48
N SER A 110 7.89 -17.88 0.44
CA SER A 110 6.83 -18.62 -0.24
C SER A 110 5.94 -17.66 -1.03
N VAL A 111 5.22 -18.18 -2.02
CA VAL A 111 4.28 -17.40 -2.85
C VAL A 111 3.20 -16.78 -1.97
N GLU A 112 2.69 -17.57 -1.03
CA GLU A 112 1.60 -17.19 -0.12
C GLU A 112 1.98 -15.98 0.74
N MET A 113 3.25 -15.86 1.16
CA MET A 113 3.71 -14.69 1.92
C MET A 113 3.59 -13.39 1.13
N PHE A 114 3.81 -13.43 -0.18
CA PHE A 114 3.68 -12.26 -1.04
C PHE A 114 2.24 -12.02 -1.47
N GLU A 115 1.45 -13.08 -1.68
CA GLU A 115 0.00 -12.96 -1.88
C GLU A 115 -0.66 -12.30 -0.66
N ASP A 116 -0.39 -12.78 0.55
CA ASP A 116 -0.90 -12.20 1.80
C ASP A 116 -0.49 -10.74 1.95
N LEU A 117 0.77 -10.40 1.64
CA LEU A 117 1.25 -9.01 1.68
C LEU A 117 0.43 -8.10 0.76
N ILE A 118 0.23 -8.51 -0.48
CA ILE A 118 -0.49 -7.73 -1.49
C ILE A 118 -1.96 -7.62 -1.11
N ASP A 119 -2.58 -8.73 -0.72
CA ASP A 119 -4.00 -8.80 -0.34
C ASP A 119 -4.31 -7.90 0.86
N ILE A 120 -3.49 -7.97 1.92
CA ILE A 120 -3.63 -7.11 3.10
C ILE A 120 -3.50 -5.64 2.70
N ALA A 121 -2.49 -5.30 1.90
CA ALA A 121 -2.26 -3.93 1.49
C ALA A 121 -3.41 -3.36 0.66
N LEU A 122 -3.88 -4.09 -0.35
CA LEU A 122 -5.00 -3.66 -1.18
C LEU A 122 -6.28 -3.58 -0.36
N THR A 123 -6.55 -4.56 0.51
CA THR A 123 -7.72 -4.56 1.41
C THR A 123 -7.74 -3.33 2.30
N GLU A 124 -6.62 -2.99 2.94
CA GLU A 124 -6.56 -1.78 3.79
C GLU A 124 -6.63 -0.50 2.94
N CYS A 125 -6.02 -0.47 1.75
CA CYS A 125 -6.15 0.68 0.86
C CYS A 125 -7.59 0.91 0.41
N GLU A 126 -8.30 -0.15 0.03
CA GLU A 126 -9.70 -0.15 -0.37
C GLU A 126 -10.63 0.28 0.76
N ARG A 127 -10.39 -0.25 1.96
CA ARG A 127 -11.16 0.05 3.17
C ARG A 127 -11.05 1.51 3.59
N PHE A 128 -9.87 2.12 3.46
CA PHE A 128 -9.65 3.50 3.89
C PHE A 128 -9.73 4.53 2.76
N TYR A 129 -9.81 4.11 1.49
CA TYR A 129 -9.93 5.03 0.35
C TYR A 129 -11.04 6.08 0.55
N PRO A 130 -12.27 5.72 0.97
CA PRO A 130 -13.34 6.71 1.12
C PRO A 130 -13.03 7.77 2.17
N ALA A 131 -12.34 7.40 3.26
CA ALA A 131 -11.98 8.35 4.31
C ALA A 131 -11.03 9.42 3.77
N PHE A 132 -10.00 8.98 3.02
CA PHE A 132 -9.04 9.89 2.41
C PHE A 132 -9.69 10.74 1.33
N GLN A 133 -10.56 10.15 0.51
CA GLN A 133 -11.30 10.86 -0.54
C GLN A 133 -12.24 11.93 0.05
N PHE A 134 -13.03 11.61 1.08
CA PHE A 134 -13.93 12.56 1.73
C PHE A 134 -13.18 13.72 2.39
N PHE A 135 -12.02 13.45 2.99
CA PHE A 135 -11.16 14.50 3.53
C PHE A 135 -10.62 15.41 2.42
N LEU A 136 -10.02 14.83 1.37
CA LEU A 136 -9.35 15.57 0.30
C LEU A 136 -10.34 16.39 -0.55
N TRP A 137 -11.50 15.83 -0.89
CA TRP A 137 -12.47 16.46 -1.80
C TRP A 137 -13.62 17.16 -1.09
N GLY A 138 -14.07 16.61 0.05
CA GLY A 138 -15.21 17.13 0.80
C GLY A 138 -14.84 18.17 1.86
N GLY A 139 -13.55 18.31 2.20
CA GLY A 139 -13.08 19.25 3.22
C GLY A 139 -13.58 18.94 4.63
N GLN A 140 -14.03 17.70 4.87
CA GLN A 140 -14.42 17.23 6.19
C GLN A 140 -13.22 17.24 7.13
N ASN A 141 -13.45 17.37 8.44
CA ASN A 141 -12.37 17.15 9.40
C ASN A 141 -11.97 15.66 9.43
N PRO A 142 -10.75 15.32 9.86
CA PRO A 142 -10.26 13.94 9.88
C PRO A 142 -11.18 12.93 10.56
N ALA A 143 -11.76 13.28 11.71
CA ALA A 143 -12.60 12.38 12.48
C ALA A 143 -13.91 12.05 11.76
N ASP A 144 -14.55 13.06 11.16
CA ASP A 144 -15.80 12.89 10.42
C ASP A 144 -15.59 12.10 9.12
N ALA A 145 -14.50 12.40 8.40
CA ALA A 145 -14.13 11.67 7.18
C ALA A 145 -13.92 10.18 7.46
N LEU A 146 -13.22 9.87 8.56
CA LEU A 146 -13.00 8.50 8.97
C LEU A 146 -14.28 7.80 9.44
N ALA A 147 -15.12 8.50 10.22
CA ALA A 147 -16.38 7.94 10.69
C ALA A 147 -17.34 7.62 9.54
N ALA A 148 -17.44 8.53 8.54
CA ALA A 148 -18.28 8.33 7.36
C ALA A 148 -17.87 7.08 6.57
N ALA A 149 -16.57 6.90 6.31
CA ALA A 149 -16.06 5.74 5.59
C ALA A 149 -16.30 4.40 6.32
N MET A 150 -16.25 4.41 7.66
CA MET A 150 -16.41 3.20 8.46
C MET A 150 -17.88 2.80 8.66
N LEU A 151 -18.84 3.71 8.42
CA LEU A 151 -20.27 3.40 8.46
C LEU A 151 -20.71 2.62 7.21
N ASP A 152 -20.17 2.94 6.04
CA ASP A 152 -20.49 2.26 4.78
C ASP A 152 -19.91 0.83 4.73
N CYS A 153 -18.79 0.56 5.41
CA CYS A 153 -18.20 -0.77 5.49
C CYS A 153 -18.96 -1.77 6.39
N VAL A 154 -19.96 -1.32 7.16
CA VAL A 154 -20.82 -2.21 7.96
C VAL A 154 -22.07 -2.64 7.16
N GLY A 155 -22.29 -2.08 5.96
CA GLY A 155 -23.44 -2.34 5.11
C GLY A 155 -23.27 -3.45 4.06
N GLU A 156 -22.06 -3.97 3.85
CA GLU A 156 -21.78 -5.09 2.95
C GLU A 156 -21.30 -6.30 3.77
N ALA A 157 -22.26 -7.08 4.30
CA ALA A 157 -22.04 -8.38 4.95
C ALA A 157 -23.04 -9.42 4.42
#